data_AF-A0A6P2AVS8-F1
#
_entry.id   AF-A0A6P2AVS8-F1
#
_cell.length_a   1.000
_cell.length_b   1.000
_cell.length_c   1.000
_cell.angle_alpha   90.00
_cell.angle_beta   90.00
_cell.angle_gamma   90.00
#
_symmetry.space_group_name_H-M   'P 1'
#
loop_
_entity.id
_entity.type
_entity.pdbx_description
1 polymer ?
#
loop_
_entity_poly.entity_id
_entity_poly.type
_entity_poly.pdbx_seq_one_letter_code
_entity_poly.pdbx_strand_id
1 'polypeptide(L)'
;MVEFLFSTTWFIPIYGVIGAILTLPWSLGIIRRTGPRPAAYLNIFMTLLSFVHGSIALAAVWSQGNIHLVWPWLQVADLNLTLTIDLSPVSLGALEMVTG
;
A
#
# COMPACT_ATOMS: atom_id res chain seq x y z
N MET A 1 9.39 18.13 1.41
CA MET A 1 8.29 17.53 0.62
C MET A 1 8.59 16.09 0.21
N VAL A 2 9.77 15.82 -0.34
CA VAL A 2 10.15 14.47 -0.79
C VAL A 2 10.29 13.45 0.35
N GLU A 3 10.91 13.83 1.47
CA GLU A 3 10.98 12.95 2.67
C GLU A 3 9.61 12.56 3.21
N PHE A 4 8.61 13.45 3.09
CA PHE A 4 7.24 13.16 3.50
C PHE A 4 6.63 12.06 2.61
N LEU A 5 6.84 12.12 1.28
CA LEU A 5 6.34 11.11 0.35
C LEU A 5 6.96 9.72 0.62
N PHE A 6 8.26 9.65 0.93
CA PHE A 6 8.90 8.38 1.29
C PHE A 6 8.40 7.86 2.63
N SER A 7 8.23 8.74 3.62
CA SER A 7 7.65 8.40 4.92
C SER A 7 6.20 7.92 4.82
N THR A 8 5.45 8.27 3.77
CA THR A 8 4.09 7.77 3.54
C THR A 8 4.02 6.55 2.62
N THR A 9 5.11 6.15 1.96
CA THR A 9 5.07 5.07 0.94
C THR A 9 4.67 3.71 1.54
N TRP A 10 4.98 3.46 2.82
CA TRP A 10 4.54 2.24 3.51
C TRP A 10 3.02 2.17 3.74
N PHE A 11 2.26 3.25 3.51
CA PHE A 11 0.79 3.24 3.52
C PHE A 11 0.16 2.62 2.27
N ILE A 12 0.91 2.42 1.18
CA ILE A 12 0.31 1.96 -0.09
C ILE A 12 -0.47 0.64 0.08
N PRO A 13 0.05 -0.40 0.77
CA PRO A 13 -0.72 -1.63 1.01
C PRO A 13 -1.99 -1.42 1.85
N ILE A 14 -2.04 -0.36 2.67
CA ILE A 14 -3.15 -0.08 3.59
C ILE A 14 -4.40 0.37 2.83
N TYR A 15 -4.30 0.99 1.65
CA TYR A 15 -5.48 1.34 0.85
C TYR A 15 -6.34 0.11 0.52
N GLY A 16 -5.71 -0.99 0.09
CA GLY A 16 -6.41 -2.24 -0.20
C GLY A 16 -7.05 -2.85 1.06
N VAL A 17 -6.36 -2.80 2.20
CA VAL A 17 -6.90 -3.29 3.48
C VAL A 17 -8.11 -2.48 3.92
N ILE A 18 -8.07 -1.15 3.78
CA ILE A 18 -9.22 -0.27 4.06
C ILE A 18 -10.37 -0.63 3.12
N GLY A 19 -10.10 -0.83 1.82
CA GLY A 19 -11.11 -1.31 0.86
C GLY A 19 -11.78 -2.61 1.29
N ALA A 20 -10.99 -3.59 1.70
CA ALA A 20 -11.49 -4.88 2.19
C ALA A 20 -12.36 -4.71 3.46
N ILE A 21 -11.89 -3.97 4.46
CA ILE A 21 -12.63 -3.73 5.71
C ILE A 21 -13.95 -3.00 5.43
N LEU A 22 -13.90 -1.93 4.64
CA LEU A 22 -15.09 -1.13 4.33
C LEU A 22 -16.12 -1.92 3.53
N THR A 23 -15.71 -2.97 2.79
CA THR A 23 -16.63 -3.79 2.01
C THR A 23 -17.18 -5.03 2.72
N LEU A 24 -16.71 -5.32 3.94
CA LEU A 24 -17.26 -6.39 4.78
C LEU A 24 -18.79 -6.36 4.96
N PRO A 25 -19.46 -5.20 5.15
CA PRO A 25 -20.91 -5.18 5.35
C PRO A 25 -21.71 -5.78 4.18
N TRP A 26 -21.22 -5.67 2.94
CA TRP A 26 -21.84 -6.31 1.78
C TRP A 26 -21.52 -7.82 1.73
N SER A 27 -20.27 -8.20 2.02
CA SER A 27 -19.85 -9.62 2.02
C SER A 27 -20.50 -10.43 3.13
N LEU A 28 -20.78 -9.81 4.28
CA LEU A 28 -21.42 -10.45 5.44
C LEU A 28 -22.96 -10.43 5.36
N GLY A 29 -23.54 -9.85 4.31
CA GLY A 29 -25.00 -9.75 4.16
C GLY A 29 -25.67 -8.86 5.20
N ILE A 30 -24.93 -7.92 5.80
CA ILE A 30 -25.45 -6.87 6.70
C ILE A 30 -26.24 -5.87 5.85
N ILE A 31 -25.68 -5.47 4.71
CA ILE A 31 -26.36 -4.63 3.73
C ILE A 31 -27.08 -5.54 2.72
N ARG A 32 -28.41 -5.60 2.84
CA ARG A 32 -29.26 -6.47 1.98
C ARG A 32 -30.03 -5.71 0.91
N ARG A 33 -30.21 -4.40 1.07
CA ARG A 33 -31.04 -3.57 0.18
C ARG A 33 -30.30 -3.09 -1.06
N THR A 34 -29.02 -2.76 -0.92
CA THR A 34 -28.16 -2.42 -2.06
C THR A 34 -27.35 -3.66 -2.46
N GLY A 35 -27.30 -3.97 -3.76
CA GLY A 35 -26.43 -5.03 -4.27
C GLY A 35 -24.93 -4.70 -4.07
N PRO A 36 -24.01 -5.60 -4.42
CA PRO A 36 -22.57 -5.46 -4.13
C PRO A 36 -21.84 -4.39 -4.98
N ARG A 37 -22.56 -3.64 -5.83
CA ARG A 37 -21.96 -2.64 -6.73
C ARG A 37 -21.18 -1.53 -6.00
N PRO A 38 -21.70 -0.93 -4.89
CA PRO A 38 -20.95 0.10 -4.16
C PRO A 38 -19.64 -0.44 -3.56
N ALA A 39 -19.61 -1.70 -3.13
CA ALA A 39 -18.41 -2.34 -2.63
C ALA A 39 -17.33 -2.47 -3.72
N ALA A 40 -17.73 -2.80 -4.95
CA ALA A 40 -16.82 -2.83 -6.09
C ALA A 40 -16.24 -1.43 -6.38
N TYR A 41 -17.08 -0.39 -6.43
CA TYR A 41 -16.60 0.98 -6.67
C TYR A 41 -15.62 1.47 -5.60
N LEU A 42 -15.88 1.12 -4.33
CA LEU A 42 -14.99 1.48 -3.24
C LEU A 42 -13.63 0.80 -3.35
N ASN A 43 -13.58 -0.49 -3.69
CA ASN A 43 -12.30 -1.18 -3.89
C ASN A 43 -11.55 -0.63 -5.12
N ILE A 44 -12.24 -0.37 -6.24
CA ILE A 44 -11.61 0.26 -7.41
C ILE A 44 -11.00 1.62 -7.04
N PHE A 45 -11.73 2.43 -6.25
CA PHE A 45 -11.22 3.71 -5.78
C PHE A 45 -9.98 3.56 -4.88
N MET A 46 -9.99 2.59 -3.95
CA MET A 46 -8.83 2.32 -3.09
C MET A 46 -7.61 1.83 -3.89
N THR A 47 -7.83 0.98 -4.89
CA THR A 47 -6.77 0.55 -5.82
C THR A 47 -6.23 1.71 -6.63
N LEU A 48 -7.09 2.61 -7.11
CA LEU A 48 -6.66 3.82 -7.81
C LEU A 48 -5.79 4.73 -6.93
N LEU A 49 -6.16 4.92 -5.65
CA LEU A 49 -5.34 5.67 -4.70
C LEU A 49 -3.99 5.00 -4.47
N SER A 50 -3.97 3.67 -4.38
CA SER A 50 -2.76 2.86 -4.26
C SER A 50 -1.84 3.06 -5.48
N PHE A 51 -2.39 2.97 -6.69
CA PHE A 51 -1.67 3.21 -7.95
C PHE A 51 -1.12 4.63 -8.04
N VAL A 52 -1.94 5.66 -7.77
CA VAL A 52 -1.47 7.06 -7.83
C VAL A 52 -0.34 7.32 -6.82
N HIS A 53 -0.46 6.80 -5.60
CA HIS A 53 0.58 6.97 -4.59
C HIS A 53 1.87 6.21 -4.97
N GLY A 54 1.75 4.98 -5.47
CA GLY A 54 2.89 4.18 -5.92
C GLY A 54 3.59 4.77 -7.16
N SER A 55 2.83 5.30 -8.12
CA SER A 55 3.35 6.05 -9.27
C SER A 55 4.19 7.26 -8.85
N ILE A 56 3.74 8.03 -7.84
CA ILE A 56 4.51 9.16 -7.29
C ILE A 56 5.80 8.66 -6.63
N ALA A 57 5.73 7.57 -5.85
CA ALA A 57 6.89 6.97 -5.22
C ALA A 57 7.91 6.45 -6.25
N LEU A 58 7.43 5.81 -7.33
CA LEU A 58 8.26 5.28 -8.42
C LEU A 58 9.01 6.41 -9.13
N ALA A 59 8.31 7.50 -9.46
CA ALA A 59 8.94 8.70 -10.04
C ALA A 59 10.00 9.29 -9.11
N ALA A 60 9.74 9.32 -7.80
CA ALA A 60 10.68 9.84 -6.81
C ALA A 60 11.95 8.97 -6.71
N VAL A 61 11.82 7.64 -6.65
CA VAL A 61 12.95 6.70 -6.61
C VAL A 61 13.79 6.77 -7.89
N TRP A 62 13.17 6.97 -9.05
CA TRP A 62 13.90 7.15 -10.30
C TRP A 62 14.83 8.38 -10.29
N SER A 63 14.47 9.42 -9.53
CA SER A 63 15.26 10.65 -9.42
C SER A 63 16.35 10.61 -8.34
N GLN A 64 16.15 9.84 -7.27
CA GLN A 64 16.96 9.90 -6.05
C GLN A 64 17.70 8.60 -5.71
N GLY A 65 17.42 7.52 -6.44
CA GLY A 65 17.96 6.20 -6.16
C GLY A 65 17.15 5.42 -5.12
N ASN A 66 17.62 4.22 -4.82
CA ASN A 66 16.92 3.30 -3.92
C ASN A 66 16.95 3.79 -2.48
N ILE A 67 15.84 3.61 -1.77
CA ILE A 67 15.68 3.99 -0.36
C ILE A 67 15.19 2.78 0.42
N HIS A 68 15.80 2.52 1.57
CA HIS A 68 15.38 1.45 2.47
C HIS A 68 14.74 2.05 3.72
N LEU A 69 13.48 1.68 3.97
CA LEU A 69 12.81 1.98 5.23
C LEU A 69 13.03 0.79 6.17
N VAL A 70 13.80 0.99 7.23
CA VAL A 70 14.22 -0.08 8.15
C VAL A 70 13.62 0.17 9.54
N TRP A 71 12.84 -0.79 10.02
CA TRP A 71 12.29 -0.79 11.38
C TRP A 71 12.80 -2.00 12.16
N PRO A 72 13.39 -1.82 13.35
CA PRO A 72 13.63 -2.92 14.28
C PRO A 72 12.31 -3.57 14.68
N TRP A 73 12.19 -4.89 14.53
CA TRP A 73 10.97 -5.62 14.87
C TRP A 73 11.14 -6.46 16.13
N LEU A 74 12.20 -7.27 16.20
CA LEU A 74 12.47 -8.15 17.34
C LEU A 74 13.96 -8.23 17.60
N GLN A 75 14.36 -7.93 18.83
CA GLN A 75 15.74 -8.11 19.28
C GLN A 75 15.76 -8.95 20.56
N VAL A 76 16.31 -10.16 20.48
CA VAL A 76 16.39 -11.11 21.61
C VAL A 76 17.72 -11.85 21.56
N ALA A 77 18.50 -11.79 22.64
CA ALA A 77 19.88 -12.31 22.67
C ALA A 77 20.68 -11.80 21.45
N ASP A 78 21.24 -12.71 20.66
CA ASP A 78 22.01 -12.38 19.44
C ASP A 78 21.15 -12.32 18.16
N LEU A 79 19.82 -12.49 18.28
CA LEU A 79 18.89 -12.37 17.15
C LEU A 79 18.38 -10.94 17.02
N ASN A 80 18.61 -10.33 15.85
CA ASN A 80 18.06 -9.02 15.48
C ASN A 80 17.29 -9.14 14.15
N LEU A 81 15.98 -8.99 14.22
CA LEU A 81 15.07 -8.99 13.07
C LEU A 81 14.62 -7.56 12.79
N THR A 82 14.79 -7.13 11.55
CA THR A 82 14.29 -5.84 11.04
C THR A 82 13.26 -6.07 9.94
N LEU A 83 12.21 -5.25 9.95
CA LEU A 83 11.29 -5.10 8.83
C LEU A 83 11.88 -4.05 7.90
N THR A 84 12.29 -4.48 6.71
CA THR A 84 12.84 -3.58 5.69
C THR A 84 11.90 -3.51 4.51
N ILE A 85 11.46 -2.30 4.17
CA ILE A 85 10.76 -2.02 2.91
C ILE A 85 11.77 -1.42 1.94
N ASP A 86 11.99 -2.13 0.82
CA ASP A 86 12.87 -1.68 -0.25
C ASP A 86 12.10 -0.86 -1.28
N LEU A 87 12.35 0.45 -1.31
CA LEU A 87 11.85 1.37 -2.32
C LEU A 87 12.86 1.45 -3.46
N SER A 88 12.77 0.48 -4.36
CA SER A 88 13.56 0.41 -5.58
C SER A 88 12.66 0.47 -6.83
N PRO A 89 13.20 0.81 -8.01
CA PRO A 89 12.43 0.82 -9.26
C PRO A 89 11.79 -0.54 -9.56
N VAL A 90 12.43 -1.64 -9.14
CA VAL A 90 11.91 -2.99 -9.34
C VAL A 90 10.72 -3.26 -8.42
N SER A 91 10.86 -3.00 -7.11
CA SER A 91 9.79 -3.22 -6.13
C SER A 91 8.57 -2.34 -6.42
N LEU A 92 8.79 -1.06 -6.73
CA LEU A 92 7.72 -0.12 -7.06
C LEU A 92 7.13 -0.40 -8.45
N GLY A 93 7.93 -0.83 -9.43
CA GLY A 93 7.41 -1.27 -10.73
C GLY A 93 6.51 -2.50 -10.60
N ALA A 94 6.87 -3.45 -9.74
CA ALA A 94 6.02 -4.60 -9.42
C ALA A 94 4.73 -4.18 -8.71
N LEU A 95 4.80 -3.21 -7.79
CA LEU A 95 3.64 -2.63 -7.13
C LEU A 95 2.65 -2.02 -8.14
N GLU A 96 3.14 -1.22 -9.08
CA GLU A 96 2.31 -0.61 -10.13
C GLU A 96 1.66 -1.65 -11.05
N MET A 97 2.35 -2.76 -11.33
CA MET A 97 1.77 -3.89 -12.10
C MET A 97 0.64 -4.62 -11.34
N VAL A 98 0.62 -4.54 -10.01
CA VAL A 98 -0.46 -5.12 -9.19
C VAL A 98 -1.63 -4.15 -9.06
N THR A 99 -1.36 -2.84 -9.04
CA THR A 99 -2.37 -1.80 -8.79
C THR A 99 -2.98 -1.21 -10.07
N GLY A 100 -2.34 -1.36 -11.24
CA GLY A 100 -2.83 -0.88 -12.55
C GLY A 100 -3.35 -2.00 -13.45
#